data_AF-S4NYX3-F1
#
_entry.id   AF-S4NYX3-F1
#
_cell.length_a   1.000
_cell.length_b   1.000
_cell.length_c   1.000
_cell.angle_alpha   90.00
_cell.angle_beta   90.00
_cell.angle_gamma   90.00
#
_symmetry.space_group_name_H-M   'P 1'
#
loop_
_entity.id
_entity.type
_entity.pdbx_description
1 polymer ?
#
loop_
_entity_poly.entity_id
_entity_poly.type
_entity_poly.pdbx_seq_one_letter_code
_entity_poly.pdbx_strand_id
1 'polypeptide(L)'
;AVRAGGAGGVRHFLIEPTARGVRLRGCPDEPVFSSLSALVYQHTVTPLALPVPLKLPERDPWIGGSASAAARALLATGAACNVLLLGSENTEAL
;
A
#
# COMPACT_ATOMS: atom_id res chain seq x y z
N ALA A 1 -3.86 6.83 -13.00
CA ALA A 1 -2.84 7.26 -13.98
C ALA A 1 -1.52 7.36 -13.24
N VAL A 2 -0.55 6.50 -13.57
CA VAL A 2 0.79 6.56 -12.99
C VAL A 2 1.40 7.92 -13.34
N ARG A 3 1.64 8.77 -12.35
CA ARG A 3 2.40 10.01 -12.58
C ARG A 3 3.87 9.64 -12.44
N ALA A 4 4.60 9.72 -13.55
CA ALA A 4 6.05 9.79 -13.49
C ALA A 4 6.40 11.17 -12.92
N GLY A 5 6.77 11.22 -11.64
CA GLY A 5 7.26 12.44 -11.01
C GLY A 5 8.60 12.84 -11.62
N GLY A 6 8.73 14.11 -12.01
CA GLY A 6 9.98 14.67 -12.50
C GLY A 6 11.11 14.56 -11.46
N ALA A 7 12.32 14.27 -11.96
CA ALA A 7 13.63 14.42 -11.31
C ALA A 7 13.98 13.55 -10.08
N GLY A 8 13.17 12.57 -9.65
CA GLY A 8 13.44 11.85 -8.39
C GLY A 8 13.38 10.32 -8.39
N GLY A 9 13.23 9.62 -9.52
CA GLY A 9 13.18 8.14 -9.57
C GLY A 9 12.01 7.47 -8.85
N VAL A 10 11.19 8.22 -8.10
CA VAL A 10 10.01 7.73 -7.37
C VAL A 10 8.79 7.67 -8.30
N ARG A 11 8.08 6.55 -8.25
CA ARG A 11 6.85 6.31 -9.02
C ARG A 11 5.67 6.20 -8.06
N HIS A 12 4.67 7.06 -8.28
CA HIS A 12 3.43 7.03 -7.50
C HIS A 12 2.36 6.29 -8.27
N PHE A 13 1.74 5.31 -7.59
CA PHE A 13 0.60 4.55 -8.09
C PHE A 13 -0.58 4.77 -7.16
N LEU A 14 -1.76 4.98 -7.75
CA LEU A 14 -3.00 5.11 -7.00
C LEU A 14 -3.64 3.73 -6.90
N ILE A 15 -4.03 3.31 -5.69
CA ILE A 15 -4.87 2.13 -5.48
C ILE A 15 -6.32 2.61 -5.41
N GLU A 16 -7.20 2.01 -6.22
CA GLU A 16 -8.64 2.28 -6.18
C GLU A 16 -9.42 1.08 -5.62
N PRO A 17 -10.45 1.32 -4.79
CA PRO A 17 -11.37 0.29 -4.40
C PRO A 17 -12.26 -0.10 -5.58
N THR A 18 -12.69 -1.36 -5.57
CA THR A 18 -13.62 -1.96 -6.53
C THR A 18 -14.68 -2.72 -5.74
N ALA A 19 -15.77 -3.13 -6.41
CA ALA A 19 -16.81 -3.94 -5.77
C ALA A 19 -16.30 -5.29 -5.23
N ARG A 20 -15.13 -5.77 -5.68
CA ARG A 20 -14.57 -7.09 -5.33
C ARG A 20 -13.21 -7.02 -4.64
N GLY A 21 -12.74 -5.83 -4.27
CA GLY A 21 -11.42 -5.65 -3.66
C GLY A 21 -10.73 -4.38 -4.14
N VAL A 22 -9.44 -4.43 -4.47
CA VAL A 22 -8.60 -3.26 -4.81
C VAL A 22 -7.74 -3.51 -6.05
N ARG A 23 -7.33 -2.45 -6.77
CA ARG A 23 -6.39 -2.54 -7.90
C ARG A 23 -5.63 -1.22 -8.12
N LEU A 24 -4.59 -1.23 -8.96
CA LEU A 24 -3.93 0.00 -9.39
C LEU A 24 -4.75 0.75 -10.45
N ARG A 25 -5.04 2.04 -10.18
CA ARG A 25 -5.85 2.89 -11.06
C ARG A 25 -5.09 3.30 -12.32
N GLY A 26 -5.67 2.98 -13.46
CA GLY A 26 -5.12 3.30 -14.79
C GLY A 26 -4.08 2.30 -15.28
N CYS A 27 -4.06 1.10 -14.70
CA CYS A 27 -3.27 -0.04 -15.15
C CYS A 27 -4.27 -1.12 -15.60
N PRO A 28 -4.59 -1.23 -16.91
CA PRO A 28 -5.64 -2.12 -17.39
C PRO A 28 -5.31 -3.61 -17.23
N ASP A 29 -4.03 -3.97 -17.28
CA ASP A 29 -3.54 -5.34 -17.08
C ASP A 29 -3.47 -5.75 -15.61
N GLU A 30 -3.75 -4.82 -14.69
CA GLU A 30 -3.67 -5.06 -13.26
C GLU A 30 -4.90 -5.85 -12.77
N PRO A 31 -4.72 -7.01 -12.13
CA PRO A 31 -5.84 -7.77 -11.60
C PRO A 31 -6.48 -7.08 -10.39
N VAL A 32 -7.72 -7.48 -10.07
CA VAL A 32 -8.37 -7.07 -8.81
C VAL A 32 -7.95 -8.03 -7.71
N PHE A 33 -7.36 -7.49 -6.65
CA PHE A 33 -6.95 -8.23 -5.46
C PHE A 33 -8.03 -8.16 -4.39
N SER A 34 -8.20 -9.24 -3.62
CA SER A 34 -9.21 -9.31 -2.55
C SER A 34 -8.96 -8.33 -1.40
N SER A 35 -7.72 -7.87 -1.20
CA SER A 35 -7.35 -6.92 -0.14
C SER A 35 -6.06 -6.15 -0.50
N LEU A 36 -5.78 -5.07 0.25
CA LEU A 36 -4.51 -4.34 0.12
C LEU A 36 -3.30 -5.24 0.39
N SER A 37 -3.39 -6.12 1.39
CA SER A 37 -2.29 -7.06 1.70
C SER A 37 -2.02 -8.03 0.55
N ALA A 38 -3.07 -8.55 -0.10
CA ALA A 38 -2.92 -9.42 -1.26
C ALA A 38 -2.27 -8.69 -2.44
N LEU A 39 -2.68 -7.45 -2.69
CA LEU A 39 -2.05 -6.57 -3.68
C LEU A 39 -0.57 -6.39 -3.36
N VAL A 40 -0.23 -5.91 -2.15
CA VAL A 40 1.15 -5.65 -1.75
C VAL A 40 2.00 -6.91 -1.85
N TYR A 41 1.52 -8.04 -1.31
CA TYR A 41 2.25 -9.31 -1.34
C TYR A 41 2.53 -9.77 -2.77
N GLN A 42 1.54 -9.78 -3.66
CA GLN A 42 1.74 -10.20 -5.05
C GLN A 42 2.79 -9.33 -5.74
N HIS A 43 2.78 -8.02 -5.49
CA HIS A 43 3.74 -7.09 -6.06
C HIS A 43 5.18 -7.29 -5.54
N THR A 44 5.37 -7.98 -4.41
CA THR A 44 6.71 -8.40 -3.97
C THR A 44 7.24 -9.61 -4.74
N VAL A 45 6.35 -10.49 -5.21
CA VAL A 45 6.70 -11.72 -5.94
C VAL A 45 6.85 -11.43 -7.44
N THR A 46 5.92 -10.66 -8.01
CA THR A 46 5.90 -10.28 -9.42
C THR A 46 5.65 -8.78 -9.57
N PRO A 47 6.34 -8.08 -10.48
CA PRO A 47 6.22 -6.63 -10.60
C PRO A 47 4.84 -6.15 -11.08
N LEU A 48 4.13 -6.92 -11.93
CA LEU A 48 2.85 -6.54 -12.55
C LEU A 48 2.94 -5.15 -13.21
N ALA A 49 2.05 -4.20 -12.89
CA ALA A 49 2.13 -2.85 -13.44
C ALA A 49 3.24 -1.97 -12.83
N LEU A 50 4.02 -2.48 -11.87
CA LEU A 50 5.20 -1.78 -11.35
C LEU A 50 6.43 -2.02 -12.25
N PRO A 51 7.37 -1.07 -12.30
CA PRO A 51 8.61 -1.25 -13.06
C PRO A 51 9.53 -2.33 -12.46
N VAL A 52 9.42 -2.58 -11.15
CA VAL A 52 10.21 -3.58 -10.40
C VAL A 52 9.36 -4.18 -9.27
N PRO A 53 9.65 -5.40 -8.79
CA PRO A 53 8.97 -5.96 -7.63
C PRO A 53 9.17 -5.07 -6.39
N LEU A 54 8.11 -4.93 -5.59
CA LEU A 54 8.20 -4.26 -4.30
C LEU A 54 9.13 -5.03 -3.37
N LYS A 55 9.92 -4.30 -2.60
CA LYS A 55 10.73 -4.86 -1.52
C LYS A 55 10.13 -4.41 -0.21
N LEU A 56 9.64 -5.36 0.57
CA LEU A 56 9.26 -5.09 1.94
C LEU A 56 10.52 -5.05 2.81
N PRO A 57 10.61 -4.13 3.78
CA PRO A 57 11.71 -4.13 4.73
C PRO A 57 11.63 -5.38 5.63
N GLU A 58 12.78 -5.98 5.95
CA GLU A 58 12.86 -7.17 6.81
C GLU A 58 12.51 -6.88 8.28
N ARG A 59 12.59 -5.61 8.66
CA ARG A 59 12.29 -5.10 10.00
C ARG A 59 11.27 -3.99 9.88
N ASP A 60 10.44 -3.84 10.90
CA ASP A 60 9.53 -2.71 10.96
C ASP A 60 10.34 -1.41 10.87
N PRO A 61 10.15 -0.57 9.83
CA PRO A 61 10.86 0.70 9.71
C PRO A 61 10.41 1.69 10.79
N TRP A 62 9.30 1.43 11.48
CA TRP A 62 8.72 2.27 12.51
C TRP A 62 9.14 1.83 13.92
N ILE A 63 10.45 1.79 14.19
CA ILE A 63 11.00 1.36 15.50
C ILE A 63 10.73 2.40 16.61
N GLY A 64 10.37 3.64 16.26
CA GLY A 64 10.41 4.79 17.18
C GLY A 64 9.14 5.63 17.35
N GLY A 65 8.04 5.34 16.65
CA GLY A 65 6.81 6.12 16.82
C GLY A 65 5.77 5.34 17.60
N SER A 66 5.18 5.97 18.63
CA SER A 66 3.94 5.47 19.21
C SER A 66 2.96 5.16 18.08
N ALA A 67 2.41 3.95 18.06
CA ALA A 67 1.30 3.62 17.17
C ALA A 67 0.26 4.76 17.24
N SER A 68 -0.21 5.21 16.07
CA SER A 68 -1.20 6.28 15.99
C SER A 68 -2.41 5.91 16.86
N ALA A 69 -3.16 6.90 17.34
CA ALA A 69 -4.33 6.63 18.18
C ALA A 69 -5.30 5.63 17.52
N ALA A 70 -5.44 5.70 16.19
CA ALA A 70 -6.21 4.76 15.40
C ALA A 70 -5.60 3.35 15.38
N ALA A 71 -4.28 3.22 15.16
CA ALA A 71 -3.61 1.93 15.19
C ALA A 71 -3.72 1.27 16.58
N ARG A 72 -3.57 2.03 17.66
CA ARG A 72 -3.78 1.54 19.03
C ARG A 72 -5.22 1.11 19.29
N ALA A 73 -6.20 1.85 18.79
CA ALA A 73 -7.61 1.49 18.93
C ALA A 73 -7.94 0.17 18.20
N LEU A 74 -7.39 -0.02 16.98
CA LEU A 74 -7.57 -1.25 16.22
C LEU A 74 -6.89 -2.46 16.91
N LEU A 75 -5.68 -2.27 17.45
CA LEU A 75 -5.01 -3.30 18.25
C LEU A 75 -5.84 -3.67 19.49
N ALA A 76 -6.41 -2.68 20.18
CA ALA A 76 -7.28 -2.92 21.34
C ALA A 76 -8.56 -3.68 21.00
N THR A 77 -9.05 -3.58 19.76
CA THR A 77 -10.25 -4.31 19.29
C THR A 77 -9.96 -5.75 18.83
N GLY A 78 -8.73 -6.25 18.99
CA GLY A 78 -8.40 -7.64 18.66
C GLY A 78 -8.26 -7.91 17.17
N ALA A 79 -7.81 -6.92 16.38
CA ALA A 79 -7.44 -7.14 14.98
C ALA A 79 -6.32 -8.19 14.89
N ALA A 80 -6.67 -9.43 14.56
CA ALA A 80 -5.78 -10.59 14.48
C ALA A 80 -4.93 -10.62 13.19
N CYS A 81 -4.44 -9.46 12.74
CA CYS A 81 -3.62 -9.33 11.55
C CYS A 81 -2.33 -8.59 11.90
N ASN A 82 -1.23 -8.93 11.23
CA ASN A 82 0.01 -8.15 11.29
C ASN A 82 -0.24 -6.82 10.56
N VAL A 83 -0.86 -5.86 11.24
CA VAL A 83 -1.21 -4.55 10.68
C VAL A 83 0.03 -3.68 10.69
N LEU A 84 0.76 -3.69 9.58
CA LEU A 84 1.82 -2.72 9.30
C LEU A 84 1.18 -1.46 8.71
N LEU A 85 0.83 -0.51 9.56
CA LEU A 85 0.45 0.84 9.11
C LEU A 85 1.74 1.62 8.78
N LEU A 86 2.11 1.66 7.51
CA LEU A 86 3.32 2.35 7.04
C LEU A 86 3.20 3.88 7.10
N GLY A 87 1.98 4.41 7.22
CA GLY A 87 1.69 5.84 7.31
C GLY A 87 0.26 6.16 6.89
N SER A 88 -0.27 7.28 7.35
CA SER A 88 -1.56 7.82 6.92
C SER A 88 -1.40 9.32 6.75
N GLU A 89 -1.41 9.79 5.51
CA GLU A 89 -1.36 11.21 5.16
C GLU A 89 -2.76 11.62 4.67
N ASN A 90 -3.24 12.78 5.09
CA ASN A 90 -4.49 13.33 4.54
C ASN A 90 -4.18 13.88 3.15
N THR A 91 -4.45 13.10 2.10
CA THR A 91 -4.29 13.56 0.72
C THR A 91 -5.46 14.49 0.38
N GLU A 92 -5.40 15.74 0.83
CA GLU A 92 -6.21 16.82 0.26
C GLU A 92 -5.92 16.84 -1.25
N ALA A 93 -6.97 16.78 -2.07
CA ALA A 93 -6.85 16.60 -3.51
C ALA A 93 -6.00 17.71 -4.16
N LEU A 94 -4.95 17.30 -4.89
CA LEU A 94 -4.18 18.13 -5.83
C LEU A 94 -4.67 17.92 -7.27
#